data_AF-A0A444JZP8-F1
#
_entry.id   AF-A0A444JZP8-F1
#
_cell.length_a   1.000
_cell.length_b   1.000
_cell.length_c   1.000
_cell.angle_alpha   90.00
_cell.angle_beta   90.00
_cell.angle_gamma   90.00
#
_symmetry.space_group_name_H-M   'P 1'
#
loop_
_entity.id
_entity.type
_entity.pdbx_description
1 polymer ?
#
loop_
_entity_poly.entity_id
_entity_poly.type
_entity_poly.pdbx_seq_one_letter_code
_entity_poly.pdbx_strand_id
1 'polypeptide(L)'
;IANCLAVGKTVLFVAEKTAALDVVYRRLREHGLGNHCIELHSNKADRKHFLAQLKASWEQGGRADASQWVAVNERLRLRRDELNAYVEALHKRYPNGWTPYLALGIALRSHDAAAPAFTWSAPDGHDAQSLFKLEELAAQVGLIFTAVERQPALDLVDVKEWSGDWQMRLLGAATSLHSAIGQLTASIRDYQSGLGLAAGELPQAELQSLTELAQLLAQSRNRDVSIAYDRDFPTFGEALARLERSIGDYREAERGLSAAYDVAVVRDIDIDTLDRQWRDAQASFWPKSVLGTRKVQKQLQDRAQRGTAEPGKHLDLLRRMKAALSAIDRSPLAGKPLPVDGLTTDVKDVANILDLARRLRLSLRIPGRSPDEFRTVVR
;
A
#
# COMPACT_ATOMS: atom_id res chain seq x y z
N ILE A 1 -22.42 53.06 40.72
CA ILE A 1 -23.04 53.45 42.02
C ILE A 1 -22.03 53.32 43.15
N ALA A 2 -21.52 52.11 43.47
CA ALA A 2 -20.53 51.90 44.53
C ALA A 2 -19.29 52.81 44.46
N ASN A 3 -18.68 52.95 43.28
CA ASN A 3 -17.54 53.85 43.08
C ASN A 3 -17.89 55.34 43.33
N CYS A 4 -19.10 55.78 42.95
CA CYS A 4 -19.54 57.15 43.20
C CYS A 4 -19.72 57.41 44.70
N LEU A 5 -20.27 56.45 45.43
CA LEU A 5 -20.40 56.50 46.89
C LEU A 5 -19.02 56.53 47.56
N ALA A 6 -18.07 55.72 47.09
CA ALA A 6 -16.70 55.68 47.62
C ALA A 6 -15.95 57.01 47.45
N VAL A 7 -16.28 57.80 46.42
CA VAL A 7 -15.71 59.14 46.16
C VAL A 7 -16.57 60.27 46.77
N GLY A 8 -17.57 59.92 47.61
CA GLY A 8 -18.40 60.90 48.32
C GLY A 8 -19.45 61.61 47.46
N LYS A 9 -19.78 61.08 46.27
CA LYS A 9 -20.81 61.65 45.39
C LYS A 9 -22.18 61.06 45.68
N THR A 10 -23.22 61.89 45.63
CA THR A 10 -24.62 61.44 45.66
C THR A 10 -25.08 61.01 44.26
N VAL A 11 -25.91 59.97 44.18
CA VAL A 11 -26.45 59.46 42.91
C VAL A 11 -27.97 59.41 43.02
N LEU A 12 -28.67 60.16 42.17
CA LEU A 12 -30.13 60.06 42.02
C LEU A 12 -30.44 59.09 40.87
N PHE A 13 -31.14 58.00 41.18
CA PHE A 13 -31.60 57.04 40.18
C PHE A 13 -33.08 57.30 39.88
N VAL A 14 -33.40 57.54 38.60
CA VAL A 14 -34.76 57.84 38.14
C VAL A 14 -35.18 56.78 37.12
N ALA A 15 -36.38 56.25 37.26
CA ALA A 15 -36.99 55.31 36.33
C ALA A 15 -38.47 55.62 36.16
N GLU A 16 -39.03 55.29 34.99
CA GLU A 16 -40.42 55.57 34.63
C GLU A 16 -41.43 54.71 35.44
N LYS A 17 -41.05 53.50 35.85
CA LYS A 17 -41.90 52.54 36.57
C LYS A 17 -41.31 52.15 37.92
N THR A 18 -42.14 52.07 38.95
CA THR A 18 -41.76 51.70 40.33
C THR A 18 -41.09 50.34 40.42
N ALA A 19 -41.58 49.33 39.69
CA ALA A 19 -41.00 47.98 39.70
C ALA A 19 -39.51 47.94 39.32
N ALA A 20 -39.05 48.86 38.46
CA ALA A 20 -37.64 48.96 38.10
C ALA A 20 -36.78 49.54 39.25
N LEU A 21 -37.34 50.49 40.00
CA LEU A 21 -36.70 51.02 41.21
C LEU A 21 -36.55 49.91 42.26
N ASP A 22 -37.59 49.10 42.46
CA ASP A 22 -37.58 48.00 43.44
C ASP A 22 -36.51 46.95 43.12
N VAL A 23 -36.35 46.60 41.83
CA VAL A 23 -35.32 45.64 41.39
C VAL A 23 -33.91 46.17 41.65
N VAL A 24 -33.65 47.44 41.35
CA VAL A 24 -32.34 48.06 41.57
C VAL A 24 -32.06 48.19 43.07
N TYR A 25 -33.05 48.64 43.86
CA TYR A 25 -32.94 48.72 45.31
C TYR A 25 -32.61 47.35 45.93
N ARG A 26 -33.33 46.29 45.52
CA ARG A 26 -33.07 44.92 45.98
C ARG A 26 -31.64 44.47 45.70
N ARG A 27 -31.13 44.68 44.47
CA ARG A 27 -29.74 44.31 44.10
C ARG A 27 -28.70 45.11 44.88
N LEU A 28 -28.93 46.40 45.10
CA LEU A 28 -28.03 47.22 45.92
C LEU A 28 -28.04 46.74 47.37
N ARG A 29 -29.19 46.34 47.91
CA ARG A 29 -29.29 45.73 49.23
C ARG A 29 -28.57 44.39 49.34
N GLU A 30 -28.72 43.52 48.34
CA GLU A 30 -28.01 42.22 48.26
C GLU A 30 -26.49 42.40 48.29
N HIS A 31 -25.97 43.47 47.70
CA HIS A 31 -24.54 43.82 47.72
C HIS A 31 -24.13 44.75 48.87
N GLY A 32 -24.95 44.85 49.93
CA GLY A 32 -24.60 45.59 51.16
C GLY A 32 -24.71 47.12 51.06
N LEU A 33 -25.22 47.66 49.95
CA LEU A 33 -25.38 49.09 49.72
C LEU A 33 -26.78 49.60 50.09
N GLY A 34 -27.66 48.74 50.63
CA GLY A 34 -29.04 49.09 50.96
C GLY A 34 -29.15 50.25 51.95
N ASN A 35 -28.23 50.33 52.92
CA ASN A 35 -28.22 51.40 53.93
C ASN A 35 -27.67 52.73 53.39
N HIS A 36 -27.20 52.76 52.15
CA HIS A 36 -26.81 53.98 51.43
C HIS A 36 -27.85 54.40 50.37
N CYS A 37 -29.01 53.73 50.34
CA CYS A 37 -30.10 53.99 49.38
C CYS A 37 -31.31 54.59 50.10
N ILE A 38 -31.92 55.63 49.50
CA ILE A 38 -33.15 56.25 50.00
C ILE A 38 -34.20 56.19 48.89
N GLU A 39 -35.37 55.62 49.19
CA GLU A 39 -36.50 55.52 48.26
C GLU A 39 -37.41 56.76 48.40
N LEU A 40 -37.70 57.46 47.29
CA LEU A 40 -38.39 58.77 47.28
C LEU A 40 -39.82 58.74 46.69
N HIS A 41 -40.45 57.56 46.55
CA HIS A 41 -41.81 57.45 46.01
C HIS A 41 -42.85 57.51 47.14
N SER A 42 -43.63 58.59 47.26
CA SER A 42 -44.52 58.81 48.43
C SER A 42 -46.00 58.51 48.14
N ASN A 43 -46.71 57.88 49.08
CA ASN A 43 -48.13 58.17 49.35
C ASN A 43 -48.51 57.92 50.82
N LYS A 44 -48.40 58.97 51.64
CA LYS A 44 -48.94 59.17 53.03
C LYS A 44 -48.67 58.13 54.13
N ALA A 45 -48.26 56.90 53.86
CA ALA A 45 -47.93 55.86 54.86
C ALA A 45 -46.41 55.68 55.11
N ASP A 46 -45.55 56.36 54.36
CA ASP A 46 -44.09 56.11 54.32
C ASP A 46 -43.22 56.92 55.30
N ARG A 47 -43.76 57.91 56.03
CA ARG A 47 -42.92 58.80 56.85
C ARG A 47 -42.19 58.05 57.97
N LYS A 48 -42.79 57.00 58.54
CA LYS A 48 -42.16 56.15 59.56
C LYS A 48 -41.06 55.25 58.97
N HIS A 49 -41.28 54.72 57.76
CA HIS A 49 -40.30 53.89 57.05
C HIS A 49 -39.10 54.73 56.61
N PHE A 50 -39.34 55.92 56.07
CA PHE A 50 -38.31 56.90 55.73
C PHE A 50 -37.46 57.29 56.95
N LEU A 51 -38.09 57.62 58.09
CA LEU A 51 -37.35 57.95 59.32
C LEU A 51 -36.57 56.74 59.87
N ALA A 52 -37.10 55.52 59.74
CA ALA A 52 -36.39 54.31 60.12
C ALA A 52 -35.19 54.03 59.21
N GLN A 53 -35.31 54.24 57.90
CA GLN A 53 -34.19 54.14 56.95
C GLN A 53 -33.13 55.20 57.25
N LEU A 54 -33.52 56.46 57.48
CA LEU A 54 -32.59 57.53 57.83
C LEU A 54 -31.86 57.23 59.15
N LYS A 55 -32.58 56.72 60.16
CA LYS A 55 -32.01 56.32 61.43
C LYS A 55 -31.04 55.14 61.28
N ALA A 56 -31.40 54.11 60.52
CA ALA A 56 -30.52 52.97 60.25
C ALA A 56 -29.25 53.38 59.49
N SER A 57 -29.38 54.24 58.47
CA SER A 57 -28.24 54.82 57.75
C SER A 57 -27.37 55.70 58.65
N TRP A 58 -27.97 56.44 59.59
CA TRP A 58 -27.23 57.27 60.55
C TRP A 58 -26.48 56.43 61.60
N GLU A 59 -27.13 55.40 62.14
CA GLU A 59 -26.54 54.46 63.11
C GLU A 59 -25.42 53.61 62.49
N GLN A 60 -25.55 53.23 61.21
CA GLN A 60 -24.51 52.51 60.47
C GLN A 60 -23.49 53.42 59.75
N GLY A 61 -23.78 54.71 59.64
CA GLY A 61 -22.85 55.74 59.17
C GLY A 61 -21.73 56.05 60.15
N GLY A 62 -21.72 55.40 61.33
CA GLY A 62 -20.61 55.39 62.26
C GLY A 62 -19.42 54.65 61.67
N ARG A 63 -18.49 55.41 61.06
CA ARG A 63 -17.12 55.04 60.66
C ARG A 63 -16.95 53.56 60.27
N ALA A 64 -17.00 53.27 58.96
CA ALA A 64 -16.25 52.13 58.44
C ALA A 64 -14.82 52.23 59.01
N ASP A 65 -14.39 51.18 59.72
CA ASP A 65 -13.12 51.17 60.41
C ASP A 65 -12.00 51.36 59.38
N ALA A 66 -11.44 52.58 59.33
CA ALA A 66 -10.41 52.94 58.37
C ALA A 66 -9.23 51.97 58.43
N SER A 67 -9.00 51.34 59.59
CA SER A 67 -7.97 50.33 59.77
C SER A 67 -8.25 49.03 58.98
N GLN A 68 -9.50 48.58 58.90
CA GLN A 68 -9.87 47.39 58.11
C GLN A 68 -9.72 47.63 56.61
N TRP A 69 -10.11 48.81 56.12
CA TRP A 69 -9.95 49.16 54.71
C TRP A 69 -8.48 49.27 54.30
N VAL A 70 -7.65 49.88 55.16
CA VAL A 70 -6.18 49.92 54.97
C VAL A 70 -5.60 48.51 54.96
N ALA A 71 -6.00 47.63 55.88
CA ALA A 71 -5.50 46.25 55.94
C ALA A 71 -5.83 45.41 54.69
N VAL A 72 -7.05 45.55 54.15
CA VAL A 72 -7.46 44.84 52.92
C VAL A 72 -6.69 45.34 51.70
N ASN A 73 -6.51 46.66 51.56
CA ASN A 73 -5.75 47.23 50.45
C ASN A 73 -4.26 46.87 50.50
N GLU A 74 -3.64 46.86 51.69
CA GLU A 74 -2.26 46.41 51.83
C GLU A 74 -2.12 44.93 51.45
N ARG A 75 -3.06 44.07 51.86
CA ARG A 75 -3.04 42.65 51.45
C ARG A 75 -3.17 42.48 49.93
N LEU A 76 -4.05 43.24 49.28
CA LEU A 76 -4.20 43.21 47.82
C LEU A 76 -2.94 43.71 47.12
N ARG A 77 -2.33 44.79 47.63
CA ARG A 77 -1.07 45.33 47.11
C ARG A 77 0.05 44.31 47.20
N LEU A 78 0.25 43.68 48.37
CA LEU A 78 1.27 42.65 48.55
C LEU A 78 1.08 41.49 47.57
N ARG A 79 -0.15 40.98 47.42
CA ARG A 79 -0.45 39.90 46.47
C ARG A 79 -0.20 40.29 45.01
N ARG A 80 -0.58 41.52 44.63
CA ARG A 80 -0.29 42.04 43.28
C ARG A 80 1.22 42.13 43.06
N ASP A 81 1.95 42.64 44.03
CA ASP A 81 3.39 42.83 43.93
C ASP A 81 4.12 41.47 43.87
N GLU A 82 3.67 40.46 44.64
CA GLU A 82 4.13 39.06 44.54
C GLU A 82 3.89 38.46 43.14
N LEU A 83 2.67 38.61 42.60
CA LEU A 83 2.33 38.09 41.28
C LEU A 83 3.14 38.77 40.17
N ASN A 84 3.33 40.08 40.26
CA ASN A 84 4.16 40.83 39.32
C ASN A 84 5.62 40.38 39.40
N ALA A 85 6.18 40.22 40.61
CA ALA A 85 7.54 39.74 40.80
C ALA A 85 7.74 38.33 40.21
N TYR A 86 6.74 37.45 40.36
CA TYR A 86 6.77 36.13 39.73
C TYR A 86 6.78 36.21 38.20
N VAL A 87 5.89 37.03 37.61
CA VAL A 87 5.83 37.23 36.15
C VAL A 87 7.15 37.81 35.63
N GLU A 88 7.72 38.79 36.33
CA GLU A 88 9.02 39.38 36.01
C GLU A 88 10.14 38.35 36.08
N ALA A 89 10.18 37.52 37.13
CA ALA A 89 11.18 36.46 37.27
C ALA A 89 11.10 35.42 36.13
N LEU A 90 9.88 35.05 35.72
CA LEU A 90 9.65 34.07 34.66
C LEU A 90 10.04 34.60 33.27
N HIS A 91 9.96 35.91 33.05
CA HIS A 91 10.29 36.59 31.78
C HIS A 91 11.66 37.27 31.79
N LYS A 92 12.41 37.17 32.91
CA LYS A 92 13.78 37.66 32.99
C LYS A 92 14.65 36.91 31.97
N ARG A 93 15.37 37.66 31.14
CA ARG A 93 16.36 37.11 30.22
C ARG A 93 17.67 36.79 30.93
N TYR A 94 18.23 35.63 30.64
CA TYR A 94 19.51 35.16 31.14
C TYR A 94 20.61 35.31 30.07
N PRO A 95 21.91 35.13 30.41
CA PRO A 95 23.03 35.29 29.48
C PRO A 95 22.94 34.43 28.21
N ASN A 96 22.28 33.27 28.27
CA ASN A 96 21.98 32.42 27.12
C ASN A 96 20.89 32.97 26.18
N GLY A 97 20.30 34.12 26.50
CA GLY A 97 19.24 34.77 25.74
C GLY A 97 17.84 34.24 26.03
N TRP A 98 17.70 33.16 26.81
CA TRP A 98 16.42 32.54 27.12
C TRP A 98 15.79 33.13 28.39
N THR A 99 14.48 32.92 28.50
CA THR A 99 13.72 33.13 29.74
C THR A 99 13.29 31.79 30.32
N PRO A 100 13.09 31.70 31.65
CA PRO A 100 12.51 30.50 32.26
C PRO A 100 11.20 30.08 31.62
N TYR A 101 10.35 31.03 31.20
CA TYR A 101 9.13 30.77 30.44
C TYR A 101 9.39 29.97 29.15
N LEU A 102 10.35 30.42 28.33
CA LEU A 102 10.70 29.76 27.07
C LEU A 102 11.29 28.37 27.31
N ALA A 103 12.25 28.27 28.25
CA ALA A 103 12.92 27.02 28.57
C ALA A 103 11.93 25.95 29.04
N LEU A 104 11.01 26.31 29.94
CA LEU A 104 9.96 25.40 30.42
C LEU A 104 9.02 24.98 29.28
N GLY A 105 8.64 25.91 28.41
CA GLY A 105 7.79 25.62 27.26
C GLY A 105 8.42 24.63 26.27
N ILE A 106 9.73 24.74 26.02
CA ILE A 106 10.48 23.80 25.17
C ILE A 106 10.58 22.44 25.86
N ALA A 107 10.97 22.41 27.14
CA ALA A 107 11.12 21.17 27.90
C ALA A 107 9.80 20.36 27.96
N LEU A 108 8.66 21.04 28.15
CA LEU A 108 7.35 20.38 28.15
C LEU A 108 6.92 19.89 26.76
N ARG A 109 7.18 20.67 25.70
CA ARG A 109 6.83 20.29 24.33
C ARG A 109 7.59 19.05 23.87
N SER A 110 8.84 18.92 24.28
CA SER A 110 9.77 17.92 23.76
C SER A 110 10.11 16.82 24.78
N HIS A 111 9.24 16.57 25.76
CA HIS A 111 9.54 15.65 26.87
C HIS A 111 9.86 14.20 26.43
N ASP A 112 9.22 13.72 25.36
CA ASP A 112 9.43 12.38 24.82
C ASP A 112 10.51 12.32 23.72
N ALA A 113 11.10 13.46 23.35
CA ALA A 113 12.12 13.49 22.31
C ALA A 113 13.47 13.02 22.87
N ALA A 114 14.04 11.97 22.26
CA ALA A 114 15.37 11.51 22.61
C ALA A 114 16.40 12.60 22.28
N ALA A 115 17.11 13.10 23.30
CA ALA A 115 18.19 14.06 23.16
C ALA A 115 19.39 13.63 24.00
N PRO A 116 20.63 13.98 23.60
CA PRO A 116 21.80 13.76 24.43
C PRO A 116 21.66 14.48 25.78
N ALA A 117 22.07 13.82 26.86
CA ALA A 117 22.14 14.45 28.17
C ALA A 117 23.30 15.44 28.20
N PHE A 118 23.00 16.73 28.30
CA PHE A 118 24.00 17.78 28.51
C PHE A 118 24.07 18.16 29.99
N THR A 119 25.28 18.35 30.49
CA THR A 119 25.54 18.84 31.85
C THR A 119 26.44 20.07 31.79
N TRP A 120 26.10 21.08 32.59
CA TRP A 120 26.86 22.32 32.71
C TRP A 120 27.41 22.45 34.13
N SER A 121 28.58 23.06 34.29
CA SER A 121 29.19 23.28 35.62
C SER A 121 28.46 24.34 36.45
N ALA A 122 27.71 25.23 35.80
CA ALA A 122 26.91 26.27 36.44
C ALA A 122 25.65 26.60 35.60
N PRO A 123 24.59 27.19 36.19
CA PRO A 123 23.37 27.58 35.47
C PRO A 123 23.59 28.58 34.33
N ASP A 124 24.65 29.39 34.44
CA ASP A 124 25.13 30.39 33.48
C ASP A 124 26.35 29.89 32.68
N GLY A 125 26.57 28.57 32.64
CA GLY A 125 27.71 27.96 31.95
C GLY A 125 27.70 28.08 30.42
N HIS A 126 26.66 28.68 29.84
CA HIS A 126 26.59 29.00 28.41
C HIS A 126 25.91 30.35 28.21
N ASP A 127 26.43 31.13 27.26
CA ASP A 127 25.84 32.38 26.80
C ASP A 127 25.13 32.21 25.45
N ALA A 128 24.56 33.30 24.92
CA ALA A 128 23.79 33.26 23.68
C ALA A 128 24.64 32.79 22.49
N GLN A 129 25.93 33.13 22.46
CA GLN A 129 26.83 32.70 21.39
C GLN A 129 27.16 31.20 21.49
N SER A 130 27.33 30.69 22.71
CA SER A 130 27.55 29.26 22.97
C SER A 130 26.33 28.45 22.57
N LEU A 131 25.12 28.91 22.91
CA LEU A 131 23.87 28.27 22.50
C LEU A 131 23.71 28.22 20.98
N PHE A 132 23.98 29.33 20.29
CA PHE A 132 23.93 29.38 18.82
C PHE A 132 24.87 28.33 18.18
N LYS A 133 26.09 28.19 18.70
CA LYS A 133 27.04 27.17 18.21
C LYS A 133 26.53 25.74 18.44
N LEU A 134 25.83 25.48 19.54
CA LEU A 134 25.23 24.16 19.81
C LEU A 134 24.09 23.87 18.83
N GLU A 135 23.27 24.88 18.50
CA GLU A 135 22.21 24.76 17.50
C GLU A 135 22.78 24.48 16.10
N GLU A 136 23.86 25.18 15.70
CA GLU A 136 24.55 24.91 14.44
C GLU A 136 25.13 23.49 14.40
N LEU A 137 25.78 23.04 15.49
CA LEU A 137 26.32 21.68 15.58
C LEU A 137 25.21 20.63 15.47
N ALA A 138 24.09 20.82 16.17
CA ALA A 138 22.95 19.92 16.09
C ALA A 138 22.38 19.84 14.67
N ALA A 139 22.29 20.97 13.97
CA ALA A 139 21.87 21.01 12.56
C ALA A 139 22.84 20.25 11.65
N GLN A 140 24.15 20.44 11.81
CA GLN A 140 25.18 19.73 11.04
C GLN A 140 25.12 18.22 11.28
N VAL A 141 25.02 17.79 12.53
CA VAL A 141 24.87 16.36 12.89
C VAL A 141 23.59 15.78 12.26
N GLY A 142 22.47 16.51 12.29
CA GLY A 142 21.23 16.10 11.66
C GLY A 142 21.35 15.90 10.14
N LEU A 143 22.06 16.80 9.45
CA LEU A 143 22.32 16.67 8.01
C LEU A 143 23.19 15.44 7.69
N ILE A 144 24.27 15.23 8.45
CA ILE A 144 25.14 14.06 8.29
C ILE A 144 24.33 12.78 8.55
N PHE A 145 23.58 12.72 9.64
CA PHE A 145 22.75 11.56 9.99
C PHE A 145 21.74 11.22 8.89
N THR A 146 21.13 12.24 8.27
CA THR A 146 20.18 12.05 7.15
C THR A 146 20.87 11.52 5.89
N ALA A 147 22.15 11.86 5.67
CA ALA A 147 22.93 11.39 4.53
C ALA A 147 23.49 9.97 4.72
N VAL A 148 23.53 9.46 5.95
CA VAL A 148 23.94 8.06 6.21
C VAL A 148 22.80 7.13 5.79
N GLU A 149 22.95 6.49 4.64
CA GLU A 149 22.06 5.39 4.25
C GLU A 149 22.26 4.19 5.17
N ARG A 150 21.15 3.72 5.75
CA ARG A 150 21.15 2.50 6.56
C ARG A 150 21.63 1.33 5.71
N GLN A 151 22.77 0.75 6.07
CA GLN A 151 23.29 -0.48 5.48
C GLN A 151 22.69 -1.68 6.23
N PRO A 152 21.82 -2.50 5.60
CA PRO A 152 21.19 -3.64 6.28
C PRO A 152 22.20 -4.65 6.84
N ALA A 153 23.40 -4.72 6.27
CA ALA A 153 24.49 -5.57 6.75
C ALA A 153 24.92 -5.25 8.20
N LEU A 154 24.74 -4.00 8.66
CA LEU A 154 25.08 -3.57 10.01
C LEU A 154 23.99 -3.85 11.03
N ASP A 155 22.80 -4.28 10.61
CA ASP A 155 21.71 -4.65 11.52
C ASP A 155 22.11 -5.83 12.45
N LEU A 156 23.11 -6.63 12.05
CA LEU A 156 23.67 -7.72 12.86
C LEU A 156 24.54 -7.24 14.03
N VAL A 157 24.94 -5.96 14.03
CA VAL A 157 25.85 -5.34 15.00
C VAL A 157 25.15 -4.22 15.78
N ASP A 158 23.84 -4.01 15.59
CA ASP A 158 23.05 -3.05 16.37
C ASP A 158 22.74 -3.60 17.78
N VAL A 159 23.76 -3.59 18.64
CA VAL A 159 23.67 -4.05 20.02
C VAL A 159 24.09 -2.94 20.97
N LYS A 160 23.13 -2.51 21.81
CA LYS A 160 23.31 -1.44 22.78
C LYS A 160 24.14 -1.87 24.00
N GLU A 161 24.07 -3.16 24.37
CA GLU A 161 24.80 -3.74 25.50
C GLU A 161 25.36 -5.12 25.15
N TRP A 162 26.66 -5.32 25.35
CA TRP A 162 27.34 -6.57 25.06
C TRP A 162 26.94 -7.69 26.05
N SER A 163 26.81 -8.93 25.54
CA SER A 163 26.65 -10.14 26.36
C SER A 163 27.41 -11.33 25.78
N GLY A 164 27.77 -12.31 26.63
CA GLY A 164 28.42 -13.54 26.20
C GLY A 164 27.58 -14.34 25.20
N ASP A 165 26.26 -14.41 25.41
CA ASP A 165 25.32 -15.08 24.51
C ASP A 165 25.23 -14.42 23.14
N TRP A 166 25.29 -13.08 23.09
CA TRP A 166 25.35 -12.37 21.81
C TRP A 166 26.66 -12.68 21.08
N GLN A 167 27.79 -12.64 21.77
CA GLN A 167 29.10 -12.94 21.16
C GLN A 167 29.12 -14.37 20.58
N MET A 168 28.62 -15.35 21.32
CA MET A 168 28.54 -16.74 20.85
C MET A 168 27.66 -16.88 19.60
N ARG A 169 26.51 -16.18 19.55
CA ARG A 169 25.64 -16.17 18.36
C ARG A 169 26.33 -15.52 17.15
N LEU A 170 27.01 -14.39 17.34
CA LEU A 170 27.73 -13.71 16.26
C LEU A 170 28.84 -14.59 15.68
N LEU A 171 29.66 -15.20 16.55
CA LEU A 171 30.73 -16.11 16.13
C LEU A 171 30.18 -17.38 15.45
N GLY A 172 29.06 -17.92 15.96
CA GLY A 172 28.36 -19.04 15.34
C GLY A 172 27.82 -18.70 13.94
N ALA A 173 27.22 -17.52 13.78
CA ALA A 173 26.74 -17.04 12.49
C ALA A 173 27.89 -16.81 11.50
N ALA A 174 29.00 -16.22 11.93
CA ALA A 174 30.19 -16.01 11.10
C ALA A 174 30.79 -17.35 10.62
N THR A 175 30.88 -18.33 11.51
CA THR A 175 31.36 -19.69 11.17
C THR A 175 30.43 -20.38 10.18
N SER A 176 29.12 -20.26 10.39
CA SER A 176 28.11 -20.82 9.49
C SER A 176 28.16 -20.18 8.10
N LEU A 177 28.33 -18.85 8.03
CA LEU A 177 28.50 -18.13 6.78
C LEU A 177 29.77 -18.56 6.04
N HIS A 178 30.89 -18.70 6.74
CA HIS A 178 32.14 -19.19 6.13
C HIS A 178 31.96 -20.59 5.52
N SER A 179 31.31 -21.51 6.24
CA SER A 179 31.00 -22.84 5.72
C SER A 179 30.08 -22.80 4.49
N ALA A 180 29.04 -21.96 4.51
CA ALA A 180 28.13 -21.79 3.39
C ALA A 180 28.83 -21.22 2.15
N ILE A 181 29.73 -20.25 2.33
CA ILE A 181 30.55 -19.71 1.24
C ILE A 181 31.40 -20.82 0.63
N GLY A 182 32.09 -21.64 1.44
CA GLY A 182 32.89 -22.76 0.94
C GLY A 182 32.08 -23.77 0.12
N GLN A 183 30.90 -24.15 0.61
CA GLN A 183 29.98 -25.05 -0.12
C GLN A 183 29.49 -24.44 -1.44
N LEU A 184 29.15 -23.15 -1.43
CA LEU A 184 28.69 -22.43 -2.61
C LEU A 184 29.80 -22.34 -3.66
N THR A 185 31.02 -21.97 -3.25
CA THR A 185 32.19 -21.90 -4.14
C THR A 185 32.52 -23.25 -4.77
N ALA A 186 32.46 -24.35 -4.02
CA ALA A 186 32.67 -25.69 -4.55
C ALA A 186 31.56 -26.07 -5.56
N SER A 187 30.29 -25.90 -5.18
CA SER A 187 29.14 -26.27 -6.02
C SER A 187 29.11 -25.49 -7.34
N ILE A 188 29.44 -24.20 -7.29
CA ILE A 188 29.53 -23.36 -8.48
C ILE A 188 30.64 -23.81 -9.41
N ARG A 189 31.81 -24.15 -8.86
CA ARG A 189 32.94 -24.62 -9.68
C ARG A 189 32.56 -25.90 -10.43
N ASP A 190 31.93 -26.84 -9.74
CA ASP A 190 31.47 -28.10 -10.34
C ASP A 190 30.39 -27.82 -11.40
N TYR A 191 29.48 -26.90 -11.12
CA TYR A 191 28.44 -26.49 -12.05
C TYR A 191 28.98 -25.79 -13.30
N GLN A 192 29.93 -24.86 -13.13
CA GLN A 192 30.66 -24.22 -14.23
C GLN A 192 31.37 -25.26 -15.09
N SER A 193 32.05 -26.23 -14.46
CA SER A 193 32.71 -27.32 -15.18
C SER A 193 31.70 -28.19 -15.95
N GLY A 194 30.54 -28.48 -15.37
CA GLY A 194 29.46 -29.22 -16.05
C GLY A 194 28.87 -28.45 -17.22
N LEU A 195 28.87 -27.12 -17.15
CA LEU A 195 28.50 -26.22 -18.24
C LEU A 195 29.68 -25.87 -19.16
N GLY A 196 30.88 -26.44 -19.00
CA GLY A 196 32.04 -26.09 -19.83
C GLY A 196 32.51 -24.63 -19.71
N LEU A 197 32.12 -23.92 -18.66
CA LEU A 197 32.50 -22.54 -18.39
C LEU A 197 33.83 -22.47 -17.62
N ALA A 198 34.65 -21.48 -17.94
CA ALA A 198 35.87 -21.21 -17.19
C ALA A 198 35.55 -20.83 -15.73
N ALA A 199 36.27 -21.46 -14.79
CA ALA A 199 36.19 -21.16 -13.37
C ALA A 199 36.76 -19.77 -13.08
N GLY A 200 36.08 -19.01 -12.23
CA GLY A 200 36.48 -17.65 -11.85
C GLY A 200 35.60 -17.07 -10.75
N GLU A 201 35.99 -15.92 -10.21
CA GLU A 201 35.15 -15.15 -9.31
C GLU A 201 33.91 -14.65 -10.05
N LEU A 202 32.75 -14.77 -9.41
CA LEU A 202 31.47 -14.45 -10.01
C LEU A 202 30.87 -13.21 -9.36
N PRO A 203 30.61 -12.15 -10.14
CA PRO A 203 29.75 -11.06 -9.69
C PRO A 203 28.38 -11.60 -9.25
N GLN A 204 27.72 -10.91 -8.31
CA GLN A 204 26.43 -11.33 -7.79
C GLN A 204 25.35 -11.51 -8.88
N ALA A 205 25.39 -10.69 -9.93
CA ALA A 205 24.49 -10.83 -11.07
C ALA A 205 24.71 -12.15 -11.83
N GLU A 206 25.96 -12.59 -12.00
CA GLU A 206 26.31 -13.84 -12.67
C GLU A 206 25.90 -15.05 -11.83
N LEU A 207 26.10 -15.00 -10.51
CA LEU A 207 25.62 -16.00 -9.56
C LEU A 207 24.10 -16.19 -9.64
N GLN A 208 23.36 -15.09 -9.72
CA GLN A 208 21.92 -15.12 -9.84
C GLN A 208 21.48 -15.78 -11.16
N SER A 209 22.08 -15.39 -12.30
CA SER A 209 21.78 -16.00 -13.59
C SER A 209 22.09 -17.50 -13.64
N LEU A 210 23.22 -17.93 -13.06
CA LEU A 210 23.58 -19.34 -12.96
C LEU A 210 22.61 -20.12 -12.07
N THR A 211 22.15 -19.51 -10.97
CA THR A 211 21.14 -20.11 -10.08
C THR A 211 19.80 -20.29 -10.79
N GLU A 212 19.35 -19.28 -11.53
CA GLU A 212 18.13 -19.35 -12.35
C GLU A 212 18.25 -20.44 -13.42
N LEU A 213 19.39 -20.54 -14.10
CA LEU A 213 19.66 -21.61 -15.05
C LEU A 213 19.63 -22.99 -14.39
N ALA A 214 20.23 -23.15 -13.21
CA ALA A 214 20.25 -24.42 -12.49
C ALA A 214 18.83 -24.86 -12.09
N GLN A 215 18.00 -23.92 -11.62
CA GLN A 215 16.60 -24.18 -11.31
C GLN A 215 15.79 -24.59 -12.56
N LEU A 216 16.03 -23.94 -13.70
CA LEU A 216 15.38 -24.29 -14.96
C LEU A 216 15.80 -25.68 -15.45
N LEU A 217 17.09 -26.03 -15.36
CA LEU A 217 17.58 -27.36 -15.71
C LEU A 217 16.99 -28.45 -14.79
N ALA A 218 16.79 -28.14 -13.51
CA ALA A 218 16.10 -29.05 -12.59
C ALA A 218 14.62 -29.22 -12.96
N GLN A 219 13.93 -28.15 -13.39
CA GLN A 219 12.53 -28.19 -13.83
C GLN A 219 12.34 -28.91 -15.17
N SER A 220 13.33 -28.86 -16.05
CA SER A 220 13.31 -29.55 -17.35
C SER A 220 13.71 -31.03 -17.26
N ARG A 221 13.95 -31.56 -16.05
CA ARG A 221 14.34 -32.96 -15.86
C ARG A 221 13.31 -33.90 -16.52
N ASN A 222 13.82 -34.85 -17.30
CA ASN A 222 13.03 -35.82 -18.08
C ASN A 222 12.12 -35.20 -19.17
N ARG A 223 12.32 -33.92 -19.54
CA ARG A 223 11.64 -33.28 -20.66
C ARG A 223 12.65 -32.94 -21.74
N ASP A 224 12.32 -33.26 -22.99
CA ASP A 224 13.11 -32.81 -24.12
C ASP A 224 12.83 -31.32 -24.38
N VAL A 225 13.80 -30.47 -24.02
CA VAL A 225 13.77 -29.02 -24.27
C VAL A 225 14.70 -28.61 -25.41
N SER A 226 15.21 -29.56 -26.20
CA SER A 226 16.07 -29.29 -27.37
C SER A 226 15.38 -28.40 -28.41
N ILE A 227 14.04 -28.35 -28.41
CA ILE A 227 13.24 -27.40 -29.20
C ILE A 227 13.69 -25.95 -29.01
N ALA A 228 14.28 -25.62 -27.85
CA ALA A 228 14.89 -24.32 -27.57
C ALA A 228 15.95 -23.91 -28.59
N TYR A 229 16.59 -24.85 -29.29
CA TYR A 229 17.63 -24.57 -30.28
C TYR A 229 17.13 -24.64 -31.72
N ASP A 230 15.86 -24.92 -31.94
CA ASP A 230 15.27 -24.90 -33.27
C ASP A 230 15.32 -23.48 -33.86
N ARG A 231 15.66 -23.39 -35.15
CA ARG A 231 15.74 -22.12 -35.88
C ARG A 231 14.39 -21.40 -35.90
N ASP A 232 13.31 -22.17 -36.01
CA ASP A 232 11.96 -21.64 -36.18
C ASP A 232 11.23 -21.48 -34.83
N PHE A 233 11.93 -21.68 -33.70
CA PHE A 233 11.39 -21.54 -32.34
C PHE A 233 10.57 -20.27 -32.09
N PRO A 234 10.97 -19.07 -32.56
CA PRO A 234 10.18 -17.86 -32.38
C PRO A 234 8.75 -17.96 -32.95
N THR A 235 8.54 -18.82 -33.94
CA THR A 235 7.23 -19.01 -34.61
C THR A 235 6.34 -20.04 -33.90
N PHE A 236 6.88 -20.85 -33.00
CA PHE A 236 6.16 -21.99 -32.41
C PHE A 236 5.03 -21.57 -31.47
N GLY A 237 5.13 -20.40 -30.82
CA GLY A 237 4.02 -19.86 -30.04
C GLY A 237 2.77 -19.59 -30.89
N GLU A 238 2.94 -18.96 -32.04
CA GLU A 238 1.85 -18.71 -33.00
C GLU A 238 1.36 -20.02 -33.64
N ALA A 239 2.27 -20.96 -33.91
CA ALA A 239 1.90 -22.28 -34.40
C ALA A 239 1.02 -23.05 -33.40
N LEU A 240 1.35 -23.01 -32.11
CA LEU A 240 0.56 -23.65 -31.06
C LEU A 240 -0.83 -23.01 -30.94
N ALA A 241 -0.91 -21.69 -30.99
CA ALA A 241 -2.20 -20.98 -30.98
C ALA A 241 -3.07 -21.28 -32.22
N ARG A 242 -2.45 -21.54 -33.38
CA ARG A 242 -3.18 -22.03 -34.57
C ARG A 242 -3.65 -23.48 -34.41
N LEU A 243 -2.81 -24.34 -33.83
CA LEU A 243 -3.15 -25.73 -33.55
C LEU A 243 -4.32 -25.83 -32.57
N GLU A 244 -4.27 -25.09 -31.46
CA GLU A 244 -5.34 -25.01 -30.46
C GLU A 244 -6.66 -24.57 -31.08
N ARG A 245 -6.65 -23.51 -31.90
CA ARG A 245 -7.83 -23.05 -32.63
C ARG A 245 -8.38 -24.12 -33.56
N SER A 246 -7.52 -24.80 -34.32
CA SER A 246 -7.97 -25.85 -35.25
C SER A 246 -8.59 -27.04 -34.51
N ILE A 247 -8.03 -27.45 -33.37
CA ILE A 247 -8.62 -28.48 -32.51
C ILE A 247 -9.97 -28.00 -31.97
N GLY A 248 -10.05 -26.74 -31.51
CA GLY A 248 -11.28 -26.10 -31.05
C GLY A 248 -12.38 -26.08 -32.12
N ASP A 249 -12.03 -25.66 -33.33
CA ASP A 249 -12.94 -25.59 -34.49
C ASP A 249 -13.48 -26.97 -34.86
N TYR A 250 -12.63 -28.00 -34.83
CA TYR A 250 -13.06 -29.39 -35.02
C TYR A 250 -14.08 -29.80 -33.94
N ARG A 251 -13.74 -29.60 -32.66
CA ARG A 251 -14.59 -29.99 -31.52
C ARG A 251 -15.89 -29.21 -31.44
N GLU A 252 -15.91 -27.97 -31.88
CA GLU A 252 -17.12 -27.17 -31.99
C GLU A 252 -18.02 -27.70 -33.11
N ALA A 253 -17.45 -27.94 -34.30
CA ALA A 253 -18.21 -28.49 -35.42
C ALA A 253 -18.75 -29.90 -35.14
N GLU A 254 -17.95 -30.74 -34.46
CA GLU A 254 -18.33 -32.07 -33.99
C GLU A 254 -19.54 -32.02 -33.04
N ARG A 255 -19.56 -31.06 -32.09
CA ARG A 255 -20.70 -30.85 -31.18
C ARG A 255 -21.96 -30.35 -31.87
N GLY A 256 -21.83 -29.71 -33.04
CA GLY A 256 -22.96 -29.22 -33.83
C GLY A 256 -23.65 -30.30 -34.66
N LEU A 257 -23.05 -31.49 -34.82
CA LEU A 257 -23.62 -32.59 -35.59
C LEU A 257 -24.62 -33.40 -34.75
N SER A 258 -25.72 -33.84 -35.38
CA SER A 258 -26.67 -34.80 -34.78
C SER A 258 -26.31 -36.27 -35.04
N ALA A 259 -25.18 -36.51 -35.73
CA ALA A 259 -24.59 -37.83 -35.95
C ALA A 259 -23.08 -37.81 -35.70
N ALA A 260 -22.52 -38.91 -35.20
CA ALA A 260 -21.08 -39.05 -34.98
C ALA A 260 -20.40 -39.74 -36.16
N TYR A 261 -19.28 -39.19 -36.59
CA TYR A 261 -18.47 -39.70 -37.71
C TYR A 261 -17.06 -39.99 -37.21
N ASP A 262 -16.47 -41.09 -37.69
CA ASP A 262 -15.07 -41.39 -37.40
C ASP A 262 -14.13 -40.36 -38.04
N VAL A 263 -13.00 -40.07 -37.40
CA VAL A 263 -11.99 -39.14 -37.94
C VAL A 263 -11.51 -39.58 -39.32
N ALA A 264 -11.30 -40.87 -39.56
CA ALA A 264 -10.89 -41.39 -40.88
C ALA A 264 -11.97 -41.13 -41.94
N VAL A 265 -13.23 -41.33 -41.59
CA VAL A 265 -14.37 -41.07 -42.48
C VAL A 265 -14.45 -39.58 -42.84
N VAL A 266 -14.25 -38.68 -41.87
CA VAL A 266 -14.25 -37.22 -42.12
C VAL A 266 -13.09 -36.81 -43.03
N ARG A 267 -11.95 -37.50 -43.00
CA ARG A 267 -10.82 -37.25 -43.90
C ARG A 267 -11.15 -37.66 -45.34
N ASP A 268 -11.76 -38.83 -45.51
CA ASP A 268 -11.94 -39.44 -46.82
C ASP A 268 -13.19 -38.97 -47.56
N ILE A 269 -14.21 -38.49 -46.83
CA ILE A 269 -15.48 -38.10 -47.44
C ILE A 269 -15.32 -36.96 -48.45
N ASP A 270 -15.86 -37.14 -49.66
CA ASP A 270 -15.92 -36.11 -50.70
C ASP A 270 -17.15 -35.21 -50.47
N ILE A 271 -16.93 -34.19 -49.65
CA ILE A 271 -17.95 -33.23 -49.22
C ILE A 271 -18.43 -32.39 -50.40
N ASP A 272 -17.55 -32.03 -51.34
CA ASP A 272 -17.90 -31.19 -52.49
C ASP A 272 -18.85 -31.90 -53.45
N THR A 273 -18.65 -33.21 -53.65
CA THR A 273 -19.57 -34.01 -54.45
C THR A 273 -20.92 -34.18 -53.74
N LEU A 274 -20.94 -34.42 -52.43
CA LEU A 274 -22.19 -34.56 -51.67
C LEU A 274 -22.96 -33.23 -51.57
N ASP A 275 -22.27 -32.10 -51.43
CA ASP A 275 -22.86 -30.76 -51.38
C ASP A 275 -23.45 -30.36 -52.73
N ARG A 276 -22.77 -30.65 -53.85
CA ARG A 276 -23.34 -30.49 -55.20
C ARG A 276 -24.60 -31.33 -55.39
N GLN A 277 -24.53 -32.64 -55.06
CA GLN A 277 -25.70 -33.53 -55.16
C GLN A 277 -26.87 -33.05 -54.30
N TRP A 278 -26.59 -32.49 -53.11
CA TRP A 278 -27.60 -31.94 -52.22
C TRP A 278 -28.28 -30.70 -52.80
N ARG A 279 -27.49 -29.73 -53.30
CA ARG A 279 -27.99 -28.50 -53.92
C ARG A 279 -28.79 -28.78 -55.18
N ASP A 280 -28.31 -29.67 -56.05
CA ASP A 280 -29.01 -30.09 -57.27
C ASP A 280 -30.34 -30.78 -56.94
N ALA A 281 -30.36 -31.61 -55.88
CA ALA A 281 -31.57 -32.24 -55.40
C ALA A 281 -32.56 -31.22 -54.82
N GLN A 282 -32.11 -30.20 -54.09
CA GLN A 282 -32.97 -29.12 -53.59
C GLN A 282 -33.56 -28.25 -54.71
N ALA A 283 -32.82 -28.01 -55.78
CA ALA A 283 -33.26 -27.20 -56.92
C ALA A 283 -34.20 -27.95 -57.89
N SER A 284 -34.35 -29.27 -57.74
CA SER A 284 -35.17 -30.10 -58.62
C SER A 284 -36.67 -30.06 -58.31
N PHE A 285 -37.53 -30.29 -59.30
CA PHE A 285 -38.98 -30.36 -59.12
C PHE A 285 -39.44 -31.64 -58.38
N TRP A 286 -40.59 -31.58 -57.71
CA TRP A 286 -41.19 -32.71 -57.01
C TRP A 286 -41.67 -33.81 -57.98
N PRO A 287 -41.36 -35.12 -57.80
CA PRO A 287 -40.82 -35.78 -56.61
C PRO A 287 -39.30 -36.06 -56.66
N LYS A 288 -38.57 -35.62 -57.70
CA LYS A 288 -37.12 -35.88 -57.86
C LYS A 288 -36.29 -35.30 -56.72
N SER A 289 -36.69 -34.15 -56.17
CA SER A 289 -36.03 -33.52 -55.02
C SER A 289 -36.05 -34.37 -53.75
N VAL A 290 -37.17 -35.03 -53.45
CA VAL A 290 -37.30 -35.91 -52.27
C VAL A 290 -36.43 -37.16 -52.41
N LEU A 291 -36.35 -37.74 -53.61
CA LEU A 291 -35.50 -38.91 -53.86
C LEU A 291 -34.01 -38.54 -53.80
N GLY A 292 -33.61 -37.41 -54.37
CA GLY A 292 -32.23 -36.93 -54.36
C GLY A 292 -31.74 -36.57 -52.95
N THR A 293 -32.56 -35.84 -52.18
CA THR A 293 -32.23 -35.48 -50.78
C THR A 293 -32.11 -36.71 -49.89
N ARG A 294 -33.03 -37.68 -50.01
CA ARG A 294 -32.93 -38.98 -49.31
C ARG A 294 -31.69 -39.79 -49.70
N LYS A 295 -31.28 -39.73 -50.97
CA LYS A 295 -30.05 -40.41 -51.44
C LYS A 295 -28.81 -39.83 -50.76
N VAL A 296 -28.69 -38.50 -50.68
CA VAL A 296 -27.56 -37.85 -49.98
C VAL A 296 -27.62 -38.13 -48.48
N GLN A 297 -28.81 -38.09 -47.87
CA GLN A 297 -29.00 -38.46 -46.47
C GLN A 297 -28.54 -39.89 -46.19
N LYS A 298 -28.93 -40.85 -47.02
CA LYS A 298 -28.50 -42.25 -46.89
C LYS A 298 -26.97 -42.38 -47.01
N GLN A 299 -26.36 -41.71 -47.99
CA GLN A 299 -24.89 -41.72 -48.15
C GLN A 299 -24.14 -41.14 -46.94
N LEU A 300 -24.71 -40.15 -46.24
CA LEU A 300 -24.15 -39.65 -44.99
C LEU A 300 -24.46 -40.57 -43.82
N GLN A 301 -25.65 -41.16 -43.77
CA GLN A 301 -26.08 -42.07 -42.71
C GLN A 301 -25.28 -43.37 -42.69
N ASP A 302 -24.99 -43.95 -43.86
CA ASP A 302 -24.19 -45.18 -44.02
C ASP A 302 -22.74 -44.99 -43.51
N ARG A 303 -22.29 -43.74 -43.36
CA ARG A 303 -20.96 -43.35 -42.87
C ARG A 303 -20.96 -42.88 -41.41
N ALA A 304 -22.14 -42.72 -40.81
CA ALA A 304 -22.27 -42.31 -39.41
C ALA A 304 -22.20 -43.54 -38.50
N GLN A 305 -21.47 -43.43 -37.39
CA GLN A 305 -21.41 -44.49 -36.38
C GLN A 305 -22.70 -44.55 -35.53
N ARG A 306 -23.31 -43.39 -35.28
CA ARG A 306 -24.53 -43.23 -34.46
C ARG A 306 -25.21 -41.91 -34.78
N GLY A 307 -26.49 -41.80 -34.39
CA GLY A 307 -27.31 -40.61 -34.61
C GLY A 307 -27.89 -40.53 -36.02
N THR A 308 -28.50 -39.39 -36.35
CA THR A 308 -29.22 -39.18 -37.61
C THR A 308 -28.49 -38.16 -38.47
N ALA A 309 -28.17 -38.52 -39.71
CA ALA A 309 -27.53 -37.60 -40.63
C ALA A 309 -28.51 -36.52 -41.14
N GLU A 310 -28.18 -35.25 -40.95
CA GLU A 310 -28.91 -34.09 -41.47
C GLU A 310 -28.07 -33.36 -42.54
N PRO A 311 -28.14 -33.74 -43.83
CA PRO A 311 -27.25 -33.19 -44.87
C PRO A 311 -27.18 -31.66 -44.91
N GLY A 312 -28.32 -30.97 -44.75
CA GLY A 312 -28.39 -29.52 -44.82
C GLY A 312 -27.59 -28.77 -43.73
N LYS A 313 -27.28 -29.41 -42.60
CA LYS A 313 -26.40 -28.86 -41.56
C LYS A 313 -25.05 -29.56 -41.52
N HIS A 314 -25.04 -30.87 -41.77
CA HIS A 314 -23.87 -31.72 -41.63
C HIS A 314 -22.81 -31.42 -42.69
N LEU A 315 -23.20 -31.08 -43.92
CA LEU A 315 -22.22 -30.87 -44.99
C LEU A 315 -21.26 -29.70 -44.68
N ASP A 316 -21.78 -28.58 -44.17
CA ASP A 316 -20.95 -27.44 -43.78
C ASP A 316 -20.10 -27.72 -42.53
N LEU A 317 -20.68 -28.42 -41.54
CA LEU A 317 -19.95 -28.81 -40.33
C LEU A 317 -18.84 -29.82 -40.62
N LEU A 318 -19.11 -30.83 -41.45
CA LEU A 318 -18.11 -31.79 -41.93
C LEU A 318 -17.02 -31.09 -42.74
N ARG A 319 -17.37 -30.06 -43.54
CA ARG A 319 -16.40 -29.25 -44.29
C ARG A 319 -15.45 -28.52 -43.33
N ARG A 320 -15.99 -27.91 -42.27
CA ARG A 320 -15.19 -27.29 -41.19
C ARG A 320 -14.30 -28.31 -40.49
N MET A 321 -14.82 -29.47 -40.11
CA MET A 321 -14.05 -30.54 -39.47
C MET A 321 -12.91 -31.02 -40.38
N LYS A 322 -13.16 -31.23 -41.67
CA LYS A 322 -12.14 -31.64 -42.65
C LYS A 322 -11.04 -30.58 -42.82
N ALA A 323 -11.43 -29.31 -42.89
CA ALA A 323 -10.47 -28.19 -42.95
C ALA A 323 -9.62 -28.10 -41.68
N ALA A 324 -10.24 -28.25 -40.49
CA ALA A 324 -9.54 -28.27 -39.21
C ALA A 324 -8.55 -29.43 -39.11
N LEU A 325 -8.93 -30.65 -39.51
CA LEU A 325 -8.02 -31.80 -39.58
C LEU A 325 -6.82 -31.52 -40.50
N SER A 326 -7.06 -30.98 -41.70
CA SER A 326 -5.96 -30.63 -42.62
C SER A 326 -5.05 -29.53 -42.05
N ALA A 327 -5.56 -28.60 -41.25
CA ALA A 327 -4.76 -27.58 -40.59
C ALA A 327 -3.91 -28.16 -39.46
N ILE A 328 -4.47 -29.10 -38.68
CA ILE A 328 -3.77 -29.83 -37.62
C ILE A 328 -2.60 -30.63 -38.22
N ASP A 329 -2.83 -31.38 -39.30
CA ASP A 329 -1.79 -32.21 -39.95
C ASP A 329 -0.62 -31.38 -40.51
N ARG A 330 -0.91 -30.15 -40.96
CA ARG A 330 0.08 -29.22 -41.51
C ARG A 330 0.74 -28.36 -40.44
N SER A 331 0.52 -28.67 -39.16
CA SER A 331 1.15 -27.94 -38.06
C SER A 331 2.67 -28.03 -38.17
N PRO A 332 3.42 -26.90 -38.12
CA PRO A 332 4.88 -26.92 -38.12
C PRO A 332 5.47 -27.47 -36.80
N LEU A 333 4.61 -27.77 -35.81
CA LEU A 333 4.99 -28.47 -34.58
C LEU A 333 5.04 -29.99 -34.77
N ALA A 334 4.46 -30.53 -35.85
CA ALA A 334 4.49 -31.96 -36.12
C ALA A 334 5.92 -32.44 -36.44
N GLY A 335 6.32 -33.57 -35.85
CA GLY A 335 7.67 -34.13 -36.00
C GLY A 335 8.76 -33.40 -35.22
N LYS A 336 8.41 -32.36 -34.45
CA LYS A 336 9.31 -31.73 -33.47
C LYS A 336 9.35 -32.57 -32.19
N PRO A 337 10.37 -32.40 -31.31
CA PRO A 337 10.43 -33.02 -29.98
C PRO A 337 9.39 -32.42 -29.02
N LEU A 338 8.11 -32.54 -29.39
CA LEU A 338 6.94 -32.06 -28.67
C LEU A 338 5.87 -33.16 -28.72
N PRO A 339 5.06 -33.34 -27.67
CA PRO A 339 3.99 -34.33 -27.63
C PRO A 339 2.78 -33.86 -28.45
N VAL A 340 2.95 -33.78 -29.77
CA VAL A 340 1.89 -33.40 -30.73
C VAL A 340 1.32 -34.66 -31.35
N ASP A 341 0.05 -34.91 -31.07
CA ASP A 341 -0.69 -36.09 -31.53
C ASP A 341 -2.07 -35.65 -32.05
N GLY A 342 -2.10 -34.99 -33.21
CA GLY A 342 -3.34 -34.59 -33.88
C GLY A 342 -4.40 -33.96 -32.96
N LEU A 343 -5.61 -34.54 -32.95
CA LEU A 343 -6.75 -34.10 -32.13
C LEU A 343 -6.64 -34.44 -30.63
N THR A 344 -5.73 -35.34 -30.26
CA THR A 344 -5.46 -35.78 -28.89
C THR A 344 -4.32 -34.99 -28.23
N THR A 345 -3.69 -34.09 -28.98
CA THR A 345 -2.64 -33.18 -28.48
C THR A 345 -3.10 -32.43 -27.22
N ASP A 346 -2.37 -32.60 -26.12
CA ASP A 346 -2.49 -31.73 -24.96
C ASP A 346 -1.75 -30.41 -25.21
N VAL A 347 -2.49 -29.41 -25.66
CA VAL A 347 -1.97 -28.07 -25.95
C VAL A 347 -1.30 -27.45 -24.72
N LYS A 348 -1.77 -27.75 -23.50
CA LYS A 348 -1.18 -27.19 -22.27
C LYS A 348 0.19 -27.78 -22.01
N ASP A 349 0.37 -29.09 -22.22
CA ASP A 349 1.67 -29.71 -22.03
C ASP A 349 2.69 -29.20 -23.06
N VAL A 350 2.28 -29.09 -24.33
CA VAL A 350 3.11 -28.47 -25.37
C VAL A 350 3.46 -27.02 -25.02
N ALA A 351 2.50 -26.24 -24.51
CA ALA A 351 2.74 -24.86 -24.06
C ALA A 351 3.78 -24.80 -22.92
N ASN A 352 3.69 -25.72 -21.96
CA ASN A 352 4.63 -25.80 -20.84
C ASN A 352 6.06 -26.09 -21.33
N ILE A 353 6.22 -27.00 -22.29
CA ILE A 353 7.53 -27.31 -22.88
C ILE A 353 8.09 -26.11 -23.65
N LEU A 354 7.26 -25.43 -24.46
CA LEU A 354 7.68 -24.21 -25.16
C LEU A 354 8.04 -23.07 -24.20
N ASP A 355 7.36 -22.96 -23.05
CA ASP A 355 7.67 -21.98 -22.02
C ASP A 355 9.01 -22.28 -21.33
N LEU A 356 9.27 -23.53 -20.96
CA LEU A 356 10.57 -23.97 -20.44
C LEU A 356 11.70 -23.69 -21.43
N ALA A 357 11.49 -24.05 -22.70
CA ALA A 357 12.45 -23.80 -23.77
C ALA A 357 12.72 -22.29 -23.97
N ARG A 358 11.69 -21.44 -23.87
CA ARG A 358 11.82 -19.99 -23.96
C ARG A 358 12.64 -19.43 -22.80
N ARG A 359 12.34 -19.85 -21.56
CA ARG A 359 13.08 -19.43 -20.37
C ARG A 359 14.54 -19.87 -20.45
N LEU A 360 14.81 -21.10 -20.89
CA LEU A 360 16.16 -21.60 -21.12
C LEU A 360 16.95 -20.68 -22.08
N ARG A 361 16.36 -20.31 -23.23
CA ARG A 361 17.01 -19.39 -24.19
C ARG A 361 17.35 -18.02 -23.59
N LEU A 362 16.55 -17.52 -22.65
CA LEU A 362 16.79 -16.25 -21.97
C LEU A 362 17.89 -16.39 -20.91
N SER A 363 17.85 -17.45 -20.10
CA SER A 363 18.81 -17.70 -19.02
C SER A 363 20.21 -18.07 -19.51
N LEU A 364 20.35 -18.52 -20.76
CA LEU A 364 21.66 -18.72 -21.39
C LEU A 364 22.39 -17.41 -21.73
N ARG A 365 21.72 -16.25 -21.61
CA ARG A 365 22.36 -14.93 -21.77
C ARG A 365 22.91 -14.45 -20.43
N ILE A 366 24.03 -15.03 -20.01
CA ILE A 366 24.68 -14.64 -18.77
C ILE A 366 25.43 -13.30 -18.96
N PRO A 367 25.16 -12.27 -18.12
CA PRO A 367 25.86 -11.00 -18.20
C PRO A 367 27.38 -11.17 -18.08
N GLY A 368 28.16 -10.51 -18.95
CA GLY A 368 29.63 -10.53 -18.90
C GLY A 368 30.30 -11.70 -19.63
N ARG A 369 29.55 -12.68 -20.13
CA ARG A 369 30.10 -13.78 -20.95
C ARG A 369 29.69 -13.67 -22.42
N SER A 370 30.59 -14.08 -23.31
CA SER A 370 30.30 -14.06 -24.74
C SER A 370 29.31 -15.18 -25.12
N PRO A 371 28.39 -14.95 -26.07
CA PRO A 371 27.50 -16.00 -26.58
C PRO A 371 28.24 -17.20 -27.19
N ASP A 372 29.49 -17.02 -27.61
CA ASP A 372 30.32 -18.06 -28.22
C ASP A 372 30.84 -19.08 -27.19
N GLU A 373 31.05 -18.67 -25.93
CA GLU A 373 31.44 -19.61 -24.85
C GLU A 373 30.36 -20.69 -24.62
N PHE A 374 29.08 -20.35 -24.82
CA PHE A 374 27.96 -21.27 -24.67
C PHE A 374 27.66 -22.12 -25.91
N ARG A 375 28.13 -21.73 -27.11
CA ARG A 375 27.93 -22.54 -28.33
C ARG A 375 28.64 -23.90 -28.26
N THR A 376 29.70 -23.99 -27.47
CA THR A 376 30.44 -25.23 -27.18
C THR A 376 29.76 -26.14 -26.15
N VAL A 377 28.84 -25.62 -25.34
CA VAL A 377 28.16 -26.32 -24.24
C VAL A 377 26.90 -27.05 -24.71
N VAL A 378 26.38 -26.64 -25.87
CA VAL A 378 25.10 -27.08 -26.45
C VAL A 378 25.28 -28.08 -27.62
N ARG A 379 26.51 -28.32 -28.06
CA ARG A 379 26.82 -29.44 -28.97
C ARG A 379 26.99 -30.73 -28.19
#